data_AF-A0A1Q2GUK9-F1
#
_entry.id   AF-A0A1Q2GUK9-F1
#
_cell.length_a   1.000
_cell.length_b   1.000
_cell.length_c   1.000
_cell.angle_alpha   90.00
_cell.angle_beta   90.00
_cell.angle_gamma   90.00
#
_symmetry.space_group_name_H-M   'P 1'
#
loop_
_entity.id
_entity.type
_entity.pdbx_description
1 polymer ?
#
loop_
_entity_poly.entity_id
_entity_poly.type
_entity_poly.pdbx_seq_one_letter_code
_entity_poly.pdbx_strand_id
1 'polypeptide(L)'
;MEQFNPLQFYKCLADDTRLKAMLLISRERELCVCELVAALELSQPKVSRHLAQLRQCGLLSDRKQNQWVYYSINKALPDWAKTVLTQTLTANPSFYENDLTRLNAMGNRPERITSCCN
;
A
#
# COMPACT_ATOMS: atom_id res chain seq x y z
N MET A 1 9.21 -0.76 25.36
CA MET A 1 8.24 -0.82 24.26
C MET A 1 8.26 0.54 23.58
N GLU A 2 8.84 0.62 22.38
CA GLU A 2 8.81 1.88 21.64
C GLU A 2 7.35 2.25 21.36
N GLN A 3 6.94 3.40 21.88
CA GLN A 3 5.59 3.88 21.79
C GLN A 3 5.38 4.41 20.36
N PHE A 4 4.55 3.70 19.58
CA PHE A 4 4.21 4.11 18.23
C PHE A 4 3.54 5.49 18.26
N ASN A 5 4.19 6.49 17.64
CA ASN A 5 3.81 7.90 17.76
C ASN A 5 2.65 8.26 16.78
N PRO A 6 1.46 8.66 17.28
CA PRO A 6 0.33 8.99 16.41
C PRO A 6 0.60 10.18 15.47
N LEU A 7 1.35 11.19 15.91
CA LEU A 7 1.70 12.33 15.05
C LEU A 7 2.57 11.89 13.87
N GLN A 8 3.53 10.98 14.11
CA GLN A 8 4.35 10.43 13.03
C GLN A 8 3.50 9.60 12.06
N PHE A 9 2.57 8.78 12.57
CA PHE A 9 1.61 8.03 11.75
C PHE A 9 0.85 8.95 10.78
N TYR A 10 0.22 10.01 11.30
CA TYR A 10 -0.54 10.94 10.46
C TYR A 10 0.36 11.74 9.49
N LYS A 11 1.55 12.18 9.92
CA LYS A 11 2.51 12.84 9.02
C LYS A 11 2.92 11.92 7.86
N CYS A 12 3.14 10.64 8.13
CA CYS A 12 3.48 9.67 7.10
C CYS A 12 2.30 9.37 6.16
N LEU A 13 1.05 9.48 6.62
CA LEU A 13 -0.14 9.29 5.78
C LEU A 13 -0.62 10.55 5.06
N ALA A 14 -0.22 11.75 5.49
CA ALA A 14 -0.64 13.03 4.92
C ALA A 14 0.02 13.33 3.55
N ASP A 15 -0.18 12.42 2.59
CA ASP A 15 0.20 12.50 1.18
C ASP A 15 -0.73 11.59 0.39
N ASP A 16 -1.31 12.13 -0.69
CA ASP A 16 -2.33 11.45 -1.48
C ASP A 16 -1.89 10.07 -1.98
N THR A 17 -0.67 9.99 -2.52
CA THR A 17 -0.11 8.74 -3.05
C THR A 17 0.19 7.74 -1.95
N ARG A 18 0.75 8.17 -0.82
CA ARG A 18 1.02 7.28 0.33
C ARG A 18 -0.26 6.72 0.92
N LEU A 19 -1.30 7.54 1.08
CA LEU A 19 -2.57 7.09 1.60
C LEU A 19 -3.23 6.10 0.63
N LYS A 20 -3.32 6.41 -0.66
CA LYS A 20 -3.86 5.48 -1.67
C LYS A 20 -3.11 4.15 -1.70
N ALA A 21 -1.78 4.18 -1.71
CA ALA A 21 -0.97 2.97 -1.66
C ALA A 21 -1.26 2.13 -0.41
N MET A 22 -1.36 2.76 0.76
CA MET A 22 -1.72 2.09 2.02
C MET A 22 -3.11 1.44 1.97
N LEU A 23 -4.11 2.14 1.41
CA LEU A 23 -5.47 1.62 1.30
C LEU A 23 -5.55 0.43 0.32
N LEU A 24 -4.89 0.54 -0.84
CA LEU A 24 -4.81 -0.54 -1.83
C LEU A 24 -4.10 -1.78 -1.26
N ILE A 25 -2.95 -1.59 -0.60
CA ILE A 25 -2.23 -2.69 0.07
C ILE A 25 -3.08 -3.32 1.17
N SER A 26 -3.78 -2.51 1.98
CA SER A 26 -4.65 -3.00 3.03
C SER A 26 -5.80 -3.85 2.46
N ARG A 27 -6.36 -3.45 1.32
CA ARG A 27 -7.44 -4.17 0.64
C ARG A 27 -6.96 -5.49 0.03
N GLU A 28 -5.85 -5.47 -0.70
CA GLU A 28 -5.30 -6.62 -1.43
C GLU A 28 -4.38 -7.52 -0.57
N ARG A 29 -4.26 -7.21 0.73
CA ARG A 29 -3.35 -7.79 1.73
C ARG A 29 -1.86 -7.53 1.48
N GLU A 30 -1.44 -7.55 0.23
CA GLU A 30 -0.10 -7.17 -0.20
C GLU A 30 -0.08 -6.68 -1.65
N LEU A 31 0.88 -5.86 -2.07
CA LEU A 31 1.08 -5.46 -3.47
C LEU A 31 2.57 -5.31 -3.79
N CYS A 32 2.98 -5.63 -5.00
CA CYS A 32 4.31 -5.33 -5.51
C CYS A 32 4.36 -3.90 -6.09
N VAL A 33 5.58 -3.43 -6.40
CA VAL A 33 5.75 -2.09 -6.97
C VAL A 33 5.10 -1.94 -8.34
N CYS A 34 5.10 -2.97 -9.19
CA CYS A 34 4.51 -2.90 -10.53
C CYS A 34 2.99 -2.76 -10.47
N GLU A 35 2.34 -3.51 -9.58
CA GLU A 35 0.89 -3.40 -9.32
C GLU A 35 0.53 -1.97 -8.88
N LEU A 36 1.33 -1.39 -7.99
CA LEU A 36 1.09 -0.02 -7.50
C LEU A 36 1.38 1.06 -8.55
N VAL A 37 2.37 0.84 -9.42
CA VAL A 37 2.65 1.73 -10.56
C VAL A 37 1.46 1.80 -11.51
N ALA A 38 0.90 0.65 -11.85
CA ALA A 38 -0.29 0.57 -12.70
C ALA A 38 -1.54 1.16 -12.01
N ALA A 39 -1.75 0.86 -10.73
CA ALA A 39 -2.88 1.37 -9.97
C ALA A 39 -2.85 2.90 -9.81
N LEU A 40 -1.68 3.47 -9.51
CA LEU A 40 -1.53 4.90 -9.18
C LEU A 40 -1.21 5.77 -10.40
N GLU A 41 -0.91 5.18 -11.57
CA GLU A 41 -0.45 5.88 -12.78
C GLU A 41 0.77 6.77 -12.54
N LEU A 42 1.70 6.29 -11.71
CA LEU A 42 2.93 7.00 -11.37
C LEU A 42 4.15 6.19 -11.78
N SER A 43 5.26 6.89 -12.07
CA SER A 43 6.52 6.23 -12.37
C SER A 43 7.01 5.36 -11.21
N GLN A 44 7.66 4.24 -11.54
CA GLN A 44 8.24 3.32 -10.56
C GLN A 44 9.20 3.98 -9.55
N PRO A 45 10.07 4.94 -9.92
CA PRO A 45 10.91 5.66 -8.95
C PRO A 45 10.08 6.45 -7.93
N LYS A 46 8.97 7.07 -8.37
CA LYS A 46 8.09 7.84 -7.48
C LYS A 46 7.37 6.92 -6.50
N VAL A 47 6.75 5.85 -6.99
CA VAL A 47 6.08 4.85 -6.13
C VAL A 47 7.04 4.22 -5.14
N SER A 48 8.22 3.80 -5.60
CA SER A 48 9.27 3.22 -4.74
C SER A 48 9.69 4.17 -3.61
N ARG A 49 9.81 5.47 -3.90
CA ARG A 49 10.13 6.48 -2.87
C ARG A 49 9.04 6.57 -1.80
N HIS A 50 7.77 6.61 -2.20
CA HIS A 50 6.64 6.63 -1.25
C HIS A 50 6.59 5.35 -0.39
N LEU A 51 6.84 4.18 -0.99
CA LEU A 51 6.92 2.91 -0.27
C LEU A 51 8.08 2.85 0.72
N ALA A 52 9.26 3.37 0.34
CA ALA A 52 10.40 3.48 1.23
C ALA A 52 10.11 4.38 2.43
N GLN A 53 9.42 5.52 2.22
CA GLN A 53 8.98 6.40 3.31
C GLN A 53 7.99 5.69 4.26
N LEU A 54 6.98 5.01 3.71
CA LEU A 54 6.01 4.26 4.50
C LEU A 54 6.67 3.14 5.33
N ARG A 55 7.69 2.48 4.78
CA ARG A 55 8.53 1.50 5.50
C ARG A 55 9.36 2.15 6.61
N GLN A 56 10.01 3.28 6.34
CA GLN A 56 10.76 4.03 7.36
C GLN A 56 9.87 4.48 8.52
N CYS A 57 8.60 4.77 8.24
CA CYS A 57 7.59 5.06 9.26
C CYS A 57 7.05 3.81 9.99
N GLY A 58 7.49 2.61 9.62
CA GLY A 58 7.02 1.35 10.20
C GLY A 58 5.59 0.97 9.80
N LEU A 59 4.99 1.61 8.78
CA LEU A 59 3.61 1.34 8.35
C LEU A 59 3.51 0.12 7.43
N LEU A 60 4.55 -0.16 6.67
CA LEU A 60 4.64 -1.29 5.76
C LEU A 60 5.73 -2.27 6.18
N SER A 61 5.47 -3.54 5.90
CA SER A 61 6.47 -4.61 5.86
C SER A 61 6.64 -5.07 4.43
N ASP A 62 7.84 -5.49 4.07
CA ASP A 62 8.13 -6.07 2.77
C ASP A 62 8.57 -7.53 2.89
N ARG A 63 8.26 -8.32 1.85
CA ARG A 63 8.79 -9.67 1.69
C ARG A 63 9.31 -9.83 0.26
N LYS A 64 10.45 -10.48 0.12
CA LYS A 64 10.99 -10.84 -1.20
C LYS A 64 10.44 -12.21 -1.60
N GLN A 65 9.92 -12.31 -2.82
CA GLN A 65 9.52 -13.57 -3.44
C GLN A 65 10.08 -13.59 -4.86
N ASN A 66 11.02 -14.50 -5.12
CA ASN A 66 11.82 -14.54 -6.34
C ASN A 66 12.52 -13.19 -6.59
N GLN A 67 12.30 -12.58 -7.76
CA GLN A 67 12.85 -11.27 -8.13
C GLN A 67 12.01 -10.07 -7.63
N TRP A 68 10.86 -10.32 -6.98
CA TRP A 68 9.89 -9.29 -6.63
C TRP A 68 9.85 -8.99 -5.14
N VAL A 69 9.48 -7.76 -4.80
CA VAL A 69 9.24 -7.31 -3.43
C VAL A 69 7.77 -6.97 -3.29
N TYR A 70 7.11 -7.63 -2.35
CA TYR A 70 5.70 -7.41 -1.99
C TYR A 70 5.63 -6.64 -0.69
N TYR A 71 4.76 -5.64 -0.64
CA TYR A 71 4.52 -4.78 0.50
C TYR A 71 3.18 -5.13 1.13
N SER A 72 3.14 -5.22 2.45
CA SER A 72 1.95 -5.52 3.25
C SER A 72 1.88 -4.56 4.43
N ILE A 73 0.70 -4.41 5.03
CA ILE A 73 0.55 -3.64 6.27
C ILE A 73 1.41 -4.27 7.35
N ASN A 74 2.21 -3.46 8.05
CA ASN A 74 3.07 -3.97 9.12
C ASN A 74 2.22 -4.59 10.23
N LYS A 75 2.46 -5.88 10.53
CA LYS A 75 1.71 -6.61 11.57
C LYS A 75 1.86 -6.01 12.96
N ALA A 76 3.00 -5.36 13.22
CA ALA A 76 3.29 -4.66 14.47
C ALA A 76 2.57 -3.31 14.63
N LEU A 77 1.80 -2.86 13.62
CA LEU A 77 0.96 -1.67 13.77
C LEU A 77 -0.04 -1.86 14.93
N PRO A 78 -0.20 -0.85 15.80
CA PRO A 78 -1.23 -0.89 16.84
C PRO A 78 -2.63 -1.05 16.25
N ASP A 79 -3.52 -1.68 17.01
CA ASP A 79 -4.90 -1.95 16.54
C ASP A 79 -5.66 -0.67 16.19
N TRP A 80 -5.49 0.41 16.97
CA TRP A 80 -6.11 1.69 16.65
C TRP A 80 -5.71 2.20 15.25
N ALA A 81 -4.46 2.01 14.83
CA ALA A 81 -3.97 2.47 13.54
C ALA A 81 -4.56 1.63 12.40
N LYS A 82 -4.66 0.31 12.60
CA LYS A 82 -5.35 -0.61 11.68
C LYS A 82 -6.83 -0.27 11.56
N THR A 83 -7.49 0.06 12.66
CA THR A 83 -8.89 0.50 12.67
C THR A 83 -9.07 1.78 11.87
N VAL A 84 -8.22 2.80 12.06
CA VAL A 84 -8.26 4.04 11.26
C VAL A 84 -8.11 3.76 9.77
N LEU A 85 -7.15 2.92 9.37
CA LEU A 85 -6.97 2.54 7.97
C LEU A 85 -8.21 1.81 7.42
N THR A 86 -8.79 0.89 8.19
CA THR A 86 -9.98 0.12 7.81
C THR A 86 -11.22 1.01 7.69
N GLN A 87 -11.41 1.94 8.62
CA GLN A 87 -12.48 2.94 8.57
C GLN A 87 -12.32 3.86 7.37
N THR A 88 -11.09 4.33 7.11
CA THR A 88 -10.80 5.17 5.95
C THR A 88 -11.13 4.43 4.65
N LEU A 89 -10.68 3.16 4.53
CA LEU A 89 -10.94 2.30 3.38
C LEU A 89 -12.45 2.09 3.16
N THR A 90 -13.18 1.73 4.20
CA THR A 90 -14.61 1.37 4.09
C THR A 90 -15.52 2.57 3.89
N ALA A 91 -15.22 3.71 4.52
CA ALA A 91 -16.06 4.89 4.47
C ALA A 91 -15.81 5.81 3.26
N ASN A 92 -14.68 5.65 2.56
CA ASN A 92 -14.27 6.58 1.49
C ASN A 92 -13.87 5.86 0.18
N PRO A 93 -14.73 5.01 -0.40
CA PRO A 93 -14.41 4.29 -1.64
C PRO A 93 -14.06 5.23 -2.79
N SER A 94 -14.75 6.37 -2.91
CA SER A 94 -14.53 7.36 -3.97
C SER A 94 -13.11 7.95 -3.97
N PHE A 95 -12.38 7.86 -2.86
CA PHE A 95 -11.01 8.36 -2.76
C PHE A 95 -9.99 7.52 -3.55
N TYR A 96 -10.24 6.22 -3.72
CA TYR A 96 -9.29 5.28 -4.34
C TYR A 96 -9.92 4.35 -5.39
N GLU A 97 -11.21 4.50 -5.72
CA GLU A 97 -11.93 3.62 -6.66
C GLU A 97 -11.32 3.60 -8.06
N ASN A 98 -10.81 4.73 -8.54
CA ASN A 98 -10.13 4.82 -9.83
C ASN A 98 -8.84 4.01 -9.81
N ASP A 99 -8.06 4.11 -8.73
CA ASP A 99 -6.83 3.33 -8.56
C ASP A 99 -7.13 1.83 -8.47
N LEU A 100 -8.19 1.46 -7.76
CA LEU A 100 -8.65 0.08 -7.66
C LEU A 100 -9.13 -0.46 -9.02
N THR A 101 -9.83 0.36 -9.81
CA THR A 101 -10.28 -0.02 -11.15
C THR A 101 -9.09 -0.33 -12.06
N ARG A 102 -8.06 0.52 -12.04
CA ARG A 102 -6.83 0.29 -12.80
C ARG A 102 -6.07 -0.93 -12.32
N LEU A 103 -6.01 -1.15 -11.01
CA LEU A 103 -5.42 -2.36 -10.44
C LEU A 103 -6.14 -3.63 -10.91
N ASN A 104 -7.47 -3.62 -10.88
CA ASN A 104 -8.29 -4.76 -11.33
C ASN A 104 -8.19 -5.00 -12.84
N ALA A 105 -7.93 -3.96 -13.64
CA ALA A 105 -7.71 -4.10 -15.08
C ALA A 105 -6.44 -4.91 -15.41
N MET A 106 -5.51 -5.08 -14.45
CA MET A 106 -4.37 -6.00 -14.59
C MET A 106 -4.75 -7.48 -14.44
N GLY A 107 -5.99 -7.78 -14.06
CA GLY A 107 -6.47 -9.12 -13.72
C GLY A 107 -6.48 -9.37 -12.22
N ASN A 108 -7.02 -10.53 -11.82
CA ASN A 108 -7.03 -10.94 -10.41
C ASN A 108 -5.70 -11.59 -10.04
N ARG A 109 -5.44 -11.76 -8.74
CA ARG A 109 -4.39 -12.69 -8.30
C ARG A 109 -4.90 -14.12 -8.43
N PRO A 110 -4.07 -15.06 -8.95
CA PRO A 110 -2.63 -14.94 -9.21
C PRO A 110 -2.26 -14.45 -10.62
N GLU A 111 -3.22 -14.27 -11.53
CA GLU A 111 -3.00 -13.95 -12.95
C GLU A 111 -2.10 -12.72 -13.15
N ARG A 112 -2.29 -11.66 -12.35
CA ARG A 112 -1.45 -10.45 -12.41
C ARG A 112 0.00 -10.64 -11.94
N ILE A 113 0.25 -11.65 -11.08
CA ILE A 113 1.63 -12.02 -10.71
C ILE A 113 2.33 -12.62 -11.91
N THR A 114 1.64 -13.42 -12.72
CA THR A 114 2.22 -14.03 -13.92
C THR A 114 2.40 -13.01 -15.05
N SER A 115 1.47 -12.05 -15.22
CA SER A 115 1.52 -11.09 -16.32
C SER A 115 2.49 -9.93 -16.08
N CYS A 116 2.67 -9.47 -14.84
CA CYS A 116 3.54 -8.34 -14.52
C CYS A 116 4.75 -8.72 -13.67
N CYS A 117 4.76 -9.93 -13.10
CA CYS A 117 5.79 -10.39 -12.18
C CYS A 117 6.37 -11.78 -12.53
N ASN A 118 6.48 -12.11 -13.83
CA ASN A 118 7.27 -13.25 -14.32
C ASN A 118 8.71 -12.87 -14.63
#